data_AF-A0A8H9LBN8-F1
#
_entry.id   AF-A0A8H9LBN8-F1
#
_cell.length_a   1.000
_cell.length_b   1.000
_cell.length_c   1.000
_cell.angle_alpha   90.00
_cell.angle_beta   90.00
_cell.angle_gamma   90.00
#
_symmetry.space_group_name_H-M   'P 1'
#
loop_
_entity.id
_entity.type
_entity.pdbx_description
1 polymer ?
#
loop_
_entity_poly.entity_id
_entity_poly.type
_entity_poly.pdbx_seq_one_letter_code
_entity_poly.pdbx_strand_id
1 'polypeptide(L)'
;MPKAGNAAAGFSPPETAGKPGNSRPAGIGELPAILDALRAAADHLHTFLADKLIGNTLAVYALIQARRSGTTPSLERTAATAGPSAPAELNPGQGRLLDQAIAVLTERLIAYGLSRERAEQQTYRLLETIFEPGNTLEEVQALLAALLATDPAQPLPEPRLGGRPRSWMLPPWLWFYLIAYLLVGVPWLIGDWTRQATDYWTLITNSPLGVARTAGIVLGVASIAQLFPVLILCGAVASLLLPGFRGQRVERRHGLRVSDNPVIEEIGAFVRRQDPSIEIRFSESTRMPARVYPVGWNKARIAVFLPLTVLWRADREAAEAVLLHEIAHRRQLDHHVVGLASPFTWLVRAWGPVFVLVGLLPITLYVVLGGARRGAPLRPHGAGRGMARDPRRPARAGVGPRPARIHAHR
;
A
#
# COMPACT_ATOMS: atom_id res chain seq x y z
N MET A 1 -0.46 40.32 83.93
CA MET A 1 -0.66 38.90 84.32
C MET A 1 -1.02 38.10 83.08
N PRO A 2 -0.37 36.96 82.83
CA PRO A 2 -0.59 36.08 81.67
C PRO A 2 -1.64 35.00 81.97
N LYS A 3 -2.31 34.48 80.93
CA LYS A 3 -2.93 33.13 80.81
C LYS A 3 -3.50 33.03 79.39
N ALA A 4 -2.91 32.29 78.45
CA ALA A 4 -2.79 30.84 78.31
C ALA A 4 -4.09 30.13 77.82
N GLY A 5 -3.95 29.38 76.73
CA GLY A 5 -4.85 28.31 76.26
C GLY A 5 -5.82 28.75 75.15
N ASN A 6 -6.06 28.02 74.05
CA ASN A 6 -5.63 26.71 73.60
C ASN A 6 -5.82 26.68 72.07
N ALA A 7 -4.81 26.21 71.33
CA ALA A 7 -4.96 25.79 69.94
C ALA A 7 -5.15 24.27 69.91
N ALA A 8 -6.33 23.80 69.52
CA ALA A 8 -6.59 22.39 69.27
C ALA A 8 -6.55 22.15 67.76
N ALA A 9 -5.57 21.35 67.34
CA ALA A 9 -5.36 20.90 65.98
C ALA A 9 -6.48 19.94 65.55
N GLY A 10 -7.09 20.23 64.40
CA GLY A 10 -8.04 19.36 63.73
C GLY A 10 -7.34 18.16 63.10
N PHE A 11 -7.65 16.99 63.63
CA PHE A 11 -7.27 15.67 63.13
C PHE A 11 -8.06 15.35 61.84
N SER A 12 -7.36 15.16 60.71
CA SER A 12 -7.95 14.63 59.48
C SER A 12 -7.60 13.14 59.35
N PRO A 13 -8.58 12.25 59.07
CA PRO A 13 -8.32 10.83 58.87
C PRO A 13 -7.78 10.55 57.45
N PRO A 14 -7.01 9.45 57.24
CA PRO A 14 -6.59 9.02 55.93
C PRO A 14 -7.65 8.14 55.27
N GLU A 15 -8.35 8.67 54.25
CA GLU A 15 -9.16 7.88 53.31
C GLU A 15 -8.61 8.06 51.90
N THR A 16 -7.96 7.05 51.34
CA THR A 16 -8.01 6.74 49.91
C THR A 16 -7.78 5.24 49.70
N ALA A 17 -8.84 4.46 49.92
CA ALA A 17 -8.98 3.14 49.33
C ALA A 17 -9.17 3.30 47.81
N GLY A 18 -8.31 2.62 47.04
CA GLY A 18 -8.37 2.60 45.58
C GLY A 18 -9.70 2.02 45.08
N LYS A 19 -10.34 2.75 44.16
CA LYS A 19 -11.46 2.26 43.34
C LYS A 19 -10.92 1.74 42.01
N PRO A 20 -11.29 0.52 41.57
CA PRO A 20 -10.86 -0.06 40.31
C PRO A 20 -11.59 0.57 39.11
N GLY A 21 -10.99 0.41 37.94
CA GLY A 21 -11.25 1.17 36.72
C GLY A 21 -12.68 1.14 36.20
N ASN A 22 -13.16 2.32 35.83
CA ASN A 22 -14.28 2.51 34.92
C ASN A 22 -13.77 2.42 33.47
N SER A 23 -13.76 1.22 32.90
CA SER A 23 -13.71 1.03 31.45
C SER A 23 -15.06 1.46 30.87
N ARG A 24 -15.12 2.70 30.37
CA ARG A 24 -16.22 3.12 29.50
C ARG A 24 -16.16 2.29 28.21
N PRO A 25 -17.24 1.61 27.78
CA PRO A 25 -17.32 1.10 26.42
C PRO A 25 -17.32 2.30 25.47
N ALA A 26 -16.43 2.26 24.47
CA ALA A 26 -16.38 3.22 23.39
C ALA A 26 -17.77 3.32 22.75
N GLY A 27 -18.41 4.48 22.92
CA GLY A 27 -19.76 4.73 22.47
C GLY A 27 -19.83 4.84 20.95
N ILE A 28 -20.98 4.46 20.41
CA ILE A 28 -21.45 4.48 19.01
C ILE A 28 -21.49 5.92 18.40
N GLY A 29 -20.80 6.88 19.00
CA GLY A 29 -20.75 8.29 18.59
C GLY A 29 -19.88 8.58 17.37
N GLU A 30 -19.05 7.62 16.93
CA GLU A 30 -18.24 7.76 15.71
C GLU A 30 -18.95 7.25 14.45
N LEU A 31 -20.09 6.56 14.59
CA LEU A 31 -20.82 6.01 13.44
C LEU A 31 -21.24 7.09 12.42
N PRO A 32 -21.74 8.28 12.82
CA PRO A 32 -22.05 9.35 11.87
C PRO A 32 -20.81 9.89 11.16
N ALA A 33 -19.69 10.03 11.87
CA ALA A 33 -18.42 10.49 11.29
C ALA A 33 -17.80 9.46 10.34
N ILE A 34 -17.94 8.17 10.65
CA ILE A 34 -17.53 7.05 9.78
C ILE A 34 -18.44 7.00 8.53
N LEU A 35 -19.75 7.20 8.68
CA LEU A 35 -20.68 7.23 7.55
C LEU A 35 -20.47 8.46 6.65
N ASP A 36 -20.15 9.63 7.21
CA ASP A 36 -19.79 10.82 6.43
C ASP A 36 -18.40 10.69 5.78
N ALA A 37 -17.43 10.07 6.46
CA ALA A 37 -16.14 9.74 5.86
C ALA A 37 -16.27 8.70 4.74
N LEU A 38 -17.15 7.69 4.90
CA LEU A 38 -17.47 6.72 3.85
C LEU A 38 -18.25 7.36 2.70
N ARG A 39 -19.09 8.37 2.96
CA ARG A 39 -19.83 9.11 1.93
C ARG A 39 -18.93 10.07 1.14
N ALA A 40 -18.01 10.76 1.82
CA ALA A 40 -16.98 11.59 1.17
C ALA A 40 -15.95 10.73 0.43
N ALA A 41 -15.62 9.56 0.98
CA ALA A 41 -14.84 8.56 0.30
C ALA A 41 -15.63 7.92 -0.83
N ALA A 42 -16.97 7.83 -0.82
CA ALA A 42 -17.77 7.19 -1.85
C ALA A 42 -17.61 7.83 -3.23
N ASP A 43 -17.45 9.15 -3.32
CA ASP A 43 -17.17 9.84 -4.60
C ASP A 43 -15.74 9.56 -5.11
N HIS A 44 -14.79 9.42 -4.18
CA HIS A 44 -13.42 9.02 -4.49
C HIS A 44 -13.32 7.52 -4.77
N LEU A 45 -14.15 6.70 -4.12
CA LEU A 45 -14.34 5.28 -4.34
C LEU A 45 -14.99 5.10 -5.70
N HIS A 46 -15.95 5.93 -6.10
CA HIS A 46 -16.55 5.90 -7.43
C HIS A 46 -15.51 6.21 -8.51
N THR A 47 -14.62 7.17 -8.26
CA THR A 47 -13.50 7.52 -9.15
C THR A 47 -12.40 6.45 -9.15
N PHE A 48 -12.17 5.80 -8.00
CA PHE A 48 -11.22 4.69 -7.78
C PHE A 48 -11.75 3.35 -8.29
N LEU A 49 -13.06 3.13 -8.31
CA LEU A 49 -13.78 1.99 -8.89
C LEU A 49 -13.96 2.18 -10.39
N ALA A 50 -14.01 3.44 -10.87
CA ALA A 50 -13.94 3.80 -12.28
C ALA A 50 -12.50 3.69 -12.84
N ASP A 51 -11.49 3.50 -11.98
CA ASP A 51 -10.16 3.08 -12.41
C ASP A 51 -10.25 1.65 -12.97
N LYS A 52 -9.90 1.52 -14.25
CA LYS A 52 -10.01 0.30 -15.08
C LYS A 52 -9.37 -0.92 -14.45
N LEU A 53 -8.29 -0.72 -13.67
CA LEU A 53 -7.60 -1.82 -13.02
C LEU A 53 -8.40 -2.34 -11.83
N ILE A 54 -9.03 -1.46 -11.05
CA ILE A 54 -9.69 -1.81 -9.78
C ILE A 54 -11.10 -2.32 -10.04
N GLY A 55 -11.87 -1.72 -10.96
CA GLY A 55 -13.17 -2.25 -11.38
C GLY A 55 -13.05 -3.68 -11.95
N ASN A 56 -12.06 -3.91 -12.81
CA ASN A 56 -11.76 -5.26 -13.33
C ASN A 56 -11.26 -6.21 -12.25
N THR A 57 -10.41 -5.74 -11.33
CA THR A 57 -9.92 -6.55 -10.20
C THR A 57 -11.05 -6.94 -9.25
N LEU A 58 -12.03 -6.05 -9.02
CA LEU A 58 -13.18 -6.34 -8.17
C LEU A 58 -14.20 -7.25 -8.85
N ALA A 59 -14.40 -7.13 -10.16
CA ALA A 59 -15.20 -8.07 -10.94
C ALA A 59 -14.58 -9.48 -10.91
N VAL A 60 -13.26 -9.58 -11.12
CA VAL A 60 -12.50 -10.85 -11.01
C VAL A 60 -12.52 -11.39 -9.57
N TYR A 61 -12.40 -10.53 -8.56
CA TYR A 61 -12.45 -10.94 -7.15
C TYR A 61 -13.84 -11.43 -6.73
N ALA A 62 -14.91 -10.80 -7.21
CA ALA A 62 -16.29 -11.25 -7.01
C ALA A 62 -16.54 -12.62 -7.65
N LEU A 63 -15.99 -12.84 -8.85
CA LEU A 63 -16.02 -14.13 -9.55
C LEU A 63 -15.30 -15.23 -8.74
N ILE A 64 -14.11 -14.94 -8.22
CA ILE A 64 -13.31 -15.87 -7.40
C ILE A 64 -14.01 -16.17 -6.07
N GLN A 65 -14.64 -15.18 -5.44
CA GLN A 65 -15.43 -15.36 -4.22
C GLN A 65 -16.65 -16.25 -4.46
N ALA A 66 -17.39 -16.03 -5.56
CA ALA A 66 -18.52 -16.88 -5.95
C ALA A 66 -18.10 -18.34 -6.21
N ARG A 67 -16.89 -18.55 -6.72
CA ARG A 67 -16.29 -19.90 -6.91
C ARG A 67 -15.89 -20.55 -5.59
N ARG A 68 -15.44 -19.77 -4.60
CA ARG A 68 -15.02 -20.24 -3.27
C ARG A 68 -16.17 -20.47 -2.30
N SER A 69 -17.30 -19.78 -2.46
CA SER A 69 -18.49 -19.96 -1.63
C SER A 69 -19.26 -21.25 -1.93
N GLY A 70 -18.80 -22.06 -2.90
CA GLY A 70 -19.09 -23.49 -2.93
C GLY A 70 -20.53 -23.87 -3.26
N THR A 71 -21.25 -23.04 -4.02
CA THR A 71 -22.60 -23.38 -4.50
C THR A 71 -22.60 -23.63 -6.00
N THR A 72 -21.96 -24.72 -6.44
CA THR A 72 -22.25 -25.35 -7.74
C THR A 72 -21.89 -26.85 -7.69
N PRO A 73 -22.75 -27.73 -8.22
CA PRO A 73 -22.61 -29.19 -8.10
C PRO A 73 -21.42 -29.73 -8.91
N SER A 74 -20.81 -30.80 -8.38
CA SER A 74 -19.60 -31.47 -8.88
C SER A 74 -19.57 -31.71 -10.40
N LEU A 75 -18.52 -31.18 -11.03
CA LEU A 75 -18.11 -31.31 -12.44
C LEU A 75 -17.60 -32.70 -12.83
N GLU A 76 -17.56 -33.65 -11.89
CA GLU A 76 -17.01 -34.99 -12.14
C GLU A 76 -17.95 -35.89 -12.94
N ARG A 77 -19.22 -35.49 -13.13
CA ARG A 77 -20.21 -36.29 -13.89
C ARG A 77 -20.29 -35.94 -15.38
N THR A 78 -19.70 -34.82 -15.84
CA THR A 78 -19.83 -34.37 -17.24
C THR A 78 -18.63 -34.71 -18.12
N ALA A 79 -17.45 -34.95 -17.52
CA ALA A 79 -16.20 -35.20 -18.26
C ALA A 79 -16.10 -36.62 -18.87
N ALA A 80 -16.95 -37.57 -18.48
CA ALA A 80 -16.89 -38.94 -18.98
C ALA A 80 -17.56 -39.18 -20.35
N THR A 81 -18.13 -38.14 -20.99
CA THR A 81 -18.93 -38.30 -22.23
C THR A 81 -18.54 -37.38 -23.40
N ALA A 82 -17.54 -36.52 -23.27
CA ALA A 82 -17.19 -35.57 -24.34
C ALA A 82 -16.04 -36.08 -25.22
N GLY A 83 -16.38 -36.57 -26.43
CA GLY A 83 -15.43 -36.78 -27.53
C GLY A 83 -14.95 -35.45 -28.17
N PRO A 84 -14.06 -35.51 -29.18
CA PRO A 84 -13.46 -34.32 -29.78
C PRO A 84 -14.50 -33.50 -30.55
N SER A 85 -14.94 -32.39 -29.95
CA SER A 85 -15.91 -31.49 -30.57
C SER A 85 -15.27 -30.62 -31.65
N ALA A 86 -15.94 -30.56 -32.80
CA ALA A 86 -15.75 -29.57 -33.85
C ALA A 86 -15.90 -28.13 -33.31
N PRO A 87 -15.32 -27.10 -33.96
CA PRO A 87 -15.47 -25.71 -33.55
C PRO A 87 -16.95 -25.36 -33.42
N ALA A 88 -17.35 -24.94 -32.22
CA ALA A 88 -18.73 -24.56 -31.93
C ALA A 88 -19.13 -23.38 -32.82
N GLU A 89 -20.09 -23.59 -33.72
CA GLU A 89 -20.76 -22.50 -34.42
C GLU A 89 -21.40 -21.57 -33.38
N LEU A 90 -20.94 -20.33 -33.35
CA LEU A 90 -21.50 -19.27 -32.52
C LEU A 90 -22.99 -19.11 -32.87
N ASN A 91 -23.85 -19.32 -31.88
CA ASN A 91 -25.28 -19.17 -32.05
C ASN A 91 -25.57 -17.72 -32.51
N PRO A 92 -26.32 -17.48 -33.59
CA PRO A 92 -26.58 -16.12 -34.11
C PRO A 92 -27.18 -15.15 -33.08
N GLY A 93 -27.81 -15.66 -32.01
CA GLY A 93 -28.25 -14.83 -30.88
C GLY A 93 -27.11 -14.26 -30.02
N GLN A 94 -25.98 -14.95 -29.91
CA GLN A 94 -24.82 -14.50 -29.12
C GLN A 94 -24.08 -13.35 -29.80
N GLY A 95 -23.97 -13.36 -31.13
CA GLY A 95 -23.39 -12.25 -31.90
C GLY A 95 -24.13 -10.94 -31.64
N ARG A 96 -25.47 -10.97 -31.65
CA ARG A 96 -26.30 -9.78 -31.38
C ARG A 96 -26.11 -9.23 -29.97
N LEU A 97 -25.99 -10.10 -28.96
CA LEU A 97 -25.76 -9.66 -27.58
C LEU A 97 -24.38 -9.01 -27.41
N LEU A 98 -23.37 -9.54 -28.08
CA LEU A 98 -22.02 -8.97 -28.08
C LEU A 98 -22.00 -7.60 -28.76
N ASP A 99 -22.63 -7.46 -29.94
CA ASP A 99 -22.73 -6.19 -30.64
C ASP A 99 -23.46 -5.13 -29.80
N GLN A 100 -24.53 -5.52 -29.11
CA GLN A 100 -25.27 -4.64 -28.21
C GLN A 100 -24.42 -4.21 -27.00
N ALA A 101 -23.64 -5.13 -26.41
CA ALA A 101 -22.73 -4.82 -25.33
C ALA A 101 -21.60 -3.88 -25.78
N ILE A 102 -21.04 -4.09 -26.98
CA ILE A 102 -20.03 -3.20 -27.59
C ILE A 102 -20.60 -1.78 -27.74
N ALA A 103 -21.80 -1.66 -28.32
CA ALA A 103 -22.45 -0.37 -28.51
C ALA A 103 -22.71 0.35 -27.18
N VAL A 104 -23.26 -0.35 -26.18
CA VAL A 104 -23.56 0.23 -24.85
C VAL A 104 -22.29 0.66 -24.13
N LEU A 105 -21.24 -0.17 -24.13
CA LEU A 105 -19.95 0.19 -23.50
C LEU A 105 -19.30 1.38 -24.19
N THR A 106 -19.31 1.40 -25.53
CA THR A 106 -18.74 2.49 -26.32
C THR A 106 -19.47 3.80 -26.04
N GLU A 107 -20.80 3.82 -26.09
CA GLU A 107 -21.61 5.01 -25.78
C GLU A 107 -21.39 5.51 -24.35
N ARG A 108 -21.25 4.60 -23.37
CA ARG A 108 -20.90 4.99 -21.99
C ARG A 108 -19.55 5.69 -21.94
N LEU A 109 -18.53 5.12 -22.56
CA LEU A 109 -17.19 5.72 -22.57
C LEU A 109 -17.19 7.08 -23.28
N ILE A 110 -17.97 7.24 -24.35
CA ILE A 110 -18.20 8.53 -25.01
C ILE A 110 -18.88 9.52 -24.05
N ALA A 111 -19.92 9.11 -23.32
CA ALA A 111 -20.60 9.94 -22.33
C ALA A 111 -19.69 10.38 -21.16
N TYR A 112 -18.62 9.62 -20.89
CA TYR A 112 -17.55 9.97 -19.95
C TYR A 112 -16.45 10.87 -20.57
N GLY A 113 -16.62 11.33 -21.81
CA GLY A 113 -15.72 12.26 -22.47
C GLY A 113 -14.56 11.63 -23.24
N LEU A 114 -14.60 10.32 -23.51
CA LEU A 114 -13.62 9.70 -24.43
C LEU A 114 -14.03 9.98 -25.88
N SER A 115 -13.03 10.15 -26.76
CA SER A 115 -13.28 10.14 -28.20
C SER A 115 -13.85 8.78 -28.62
N ARG A 116 -14.72 8.76 -29.65
CA ARG A 116 -15.35 7.54 -30.16
C ARG A 116 -14.33 6.44 -30.47
N GLU A 117 -13.26 6.77 -31.18
CA GLU A 117 -12.20 5.82 -31.53
C GLU A 117 -11.52 5.22 -30.27
N ARG A 118 -11.26 6.03 -29.25
CA ARG A 118 -10.66 5.57 -28.00
C ARG A 118 -11.64 4.77 -27.14
N ALA A 119 -12.93 5.11 -27.19
CA ALA A 119 -14.00 4.38 -26.53
C ALA A 119 -14.18 2.98 -27.16
N GLU A 120 -14.17 2.88 -28.49
CA GLU A 120 -14.22 1.60 -29.21
C GLU A 120 -12.99 0.74 -28.86
N GLN A 121 -11.78 1.29 -28.95
CA GLN A 121 -10.56 0.55 -28.64
C GLN A 121 -10.54 0.03 -27.20
N GLN A 122 -11.03 0.82 -26.24
CA GLN A 122 -11.11 0.39 -24.85
C GLN A 122 -12.21 -0.63 -24.60
N THR A 123 -13.33 -0.54 -25.32
CA THR A 123 -14.39 -1.54 -25.30
C THR A 123 -13.87 -2.89 -25.79
N TYR A 124 -13.14 -2.92 -26.91
CA TYR A 124 -12.52 -4.15 -27.41
C TYR A 124 -11.52 -4.75 -26.44
N ARG A 125 -10.63 -3.95 -25.82
CA ARG A 125 -9.69 -4.47 -24.80
C ARG A 125 -10.39 -5.04 -23.57
N LEU A 126 -11.47 -4.41 -23.12
CA LEU A 126 -12.26 -4.93 -22.00
C LEU A 126 -12.90 -6.26 -22.38
N LEU A 127 -13.50 -6.34 -23.56
CA LEU A 127 -14.08 -7.58 -24.06
C LEU A 127 -13.03 -8.67 -24.25
N GLU A 128 -11.84 -8.34 -24.78
CA GLU A 128 -10.72 -9.27 -24.90
C GLU A 128 -10.34 -9.87 -23.54
N THR A 129 -10.33 -9.06 -22.47
CA THR A 129 -10.08 -9.53 -21.10
C THR A 129 -11.21 -10.46 -20.61
N ILE A 130 -12.46 -10.14 -20.96
CA ILE A 130 -13.64 -10.94 -20.59
C ILE A 130 -13.68 -12.28 -21.33
N PHE A 131 -13.20 -12.31 -22.57
CA PHE A 131 -13.15 -13.51 -23.41
C PHE A 131 -11.82 -14.27 -23.32
N GLU A 132 -10.94 -13.96 -22.35
CA GLU A 132 -9.72 -14.72 -22.14
C GLU A 132 -10.01 -16.22 -21.92
N PRO A 133 -9.18 -17.12 -22.50
CA PRO A 133 -9.36 -18.56 -22.37
C PRO A 133 -9.23 -18.97 -20.89
N GLY A 134 -10.36 -19.32 -20.28
CA GLY A 134 -10.46 -19.62 -18.85
C GLY A 134 -11.78 -19.20 -18.23
N ASN A 135 -12.46 -18.21 -18.82
CA ASN A 135 -13.80 -17.80 -18.41
C ASN A 135 -14.85 -18.75 -19.02
N THR A 136 -15.81 -19.18 -18.21
CA THR A 136 -16.91 -20.03 -18.66
C THR A 136 -17.95 -19.20 -19.42
N LEU A 137 -18.69 -19.84 -20.32
CA LEU A 137 -19.74 -19.17 -21.10
C LEU A 137 -20.81 -18.52 -20.19
N GLU A 138 -21.11 -19.14 -19.06
CA GLU A 138 -22.06 -18.63 -18.06
C GLU A 138 -21.56 -17.35 -17.39
N GLU A 139 -20.27 -17.28 -17.05
CA GLU A 139 -19.65 -16.09 -16.45
C GLU A 139 -19.65 -14.91 -17.44
N VAL A 140 -19.32 -15.18 -18.70
CA VAL A 140 -19.39 -14.17 -19.77
C VAL A 140 -20.82 -13.66 -19.96
N GLN A 141 -21.81 -14.56 -19.99
CA GLN A 141 -23.22 -14.19 -20.11
C GLN A 141 -23.72 -13.38 -18.91
N ALA A 142 -23.36 -13.77 -17.69
CA ALA A 142 -23.73 -13.05 -16.47
C ALA A 142 -23.14 -11.63 -16.46
N LEU A 143 -21.88 -11.48 -16.90
CA LEU A 143 -21.23 -10.17 -16.98
C LEU A 143 -21.86 -9.28 -18.07
N LEU A 144 -22.13 -9.83 -19.26
CA LEU A 144 -22.81 -9.11 -20.33
C LEU A 144 -24.22 -8.69 -19.90
N ALA A 145 -24.97 -9.57 -19.24
CA ALA A 145 -26.28 -9.24 -18.70
C ALA A 145 -26.21 -8.14 -17.63
N ALA A 146 -25.23 -8.17 -16.73
CA ALA A 146 -25.02 -7.13 -15.72
C ALA A 146 -24.67 -5.77 -16.35
N LEU A 147 -23.80 -5.76 -17.36
CA LEU A 147 -23.45 -4.55 -18.13
C LEU A 147 -24.66 -3.94 -18.83
N LEU A 148 -25.52 -4.79 -19.42
CA LEU A 148 -26.75 -4.35 -20.11
C LEU A 148 -27.86 -3.93 -19.13
N ALA A 149 -27.90 -4.50 -17.93
CA ALA A 149 -28.90 -4.16 -16.90
C ALA A 149 -28.60 -2.87 -16.14
N THR A 150 -27.39 -2.32 -16.28
CA THR A 150 -27.05 -1.03 -15.67
C THR A 150 -27.69 0.09 -16.51
N ASP A 151 -28.26 1.13 -15.91
CA ASP A 151 -28.75 2.28 -16.67
C ASP A 151 -27.63 2.94 -17.49
N PRO A 152 -27.92 3.51 -18.66
CA PRO A 152 -26.95 4.27 -19.43
C PRO A 152 -26.40 5.41 -18.56
N ALA A 153 -25.07 5.56 -18.56
CA ALA A 153 -24.43 6.66 -17.84
C ALA A 153 -25.03 7.98 -18.32
N GLN A 154 -25.63 8.74 -17.42
CA GLN A 154 -26.06 10.09 -17.79
C GLN A 154 -24.82 10.88 -18.23
N PRO A 155 -24.92 11.66 -19.32
CA PRO A 155 -23.81 12.51 -19.75
C PRO A 155 -23.37 13.31 -18.53
N LEU A 156 -22.06 13.24 -18.22
CA LEU A 156 -21.51 14.01 -17.13
C LEU A 156 -21.98 15.46 -17.32
N PRO A 157 -22.55 16.12 -16.29
CA PRO A 157 -23.01 17.48 -16.42
C PRO A 157 -21.86 18.28 -17.00
N GLU A 158 -22.10 18.90 -18.18
CA GLU A 158 -21.04 19.56 -18.93
C GLU A 158 -20.20 20.38 -17.96
N PRO A 159 -18.87 20.21 -17.95
CA PRO A 159 -18.01 20.98 -17.08
C PRO A 159 -18.34 22.44 -17.35
N ARG A 160 -19.02 23.11 -16.41
CA ARG A 160 -19.39 24.52 -16.58
C ARG A 160 -18.08 25.26 -16.81
N LEU A 161 -17.81 25.62 -18.05
CA LEU A 161 -16.55 26.21 -18.52
C LEU A 161 -16.21 27.56 -17.83
N GLY A 162 -17.10 28.09 -16.98
CA GLY A 162 -16.87 29.27 -16.14
C GLY A 162 -16.64 29.00 -14.64
N GLY A 163 -16.78 27.76 -14.17
CA GLY A 163 -16.45 27.41 -12.79
C GLY A 163 -14.94 27.28 -12.66
N ARG A 164 -14.29 28.12 -11.85
CA ARG A 164 -12.88 27.91 -11.47
C ARG A 164 -12.73 26.42 -11.14
N PRO A 165 -11.86 25.67 -11.86
CA PRO A 165 -11.67 24.27 -11.56
C PRO A 165 -11.33 24.22 -10.07
N ARG A 166 -12.22 23.61 -9.27
CA ARG A 166 -11.93 23.33 -7.87
C ARG A 166 -10.71 22.44 -7.95
N SER A 167 -9.55 23.04 -7.75
CA SER A 167 -8.29 22.34 -7.63
C SER A 167 -8.55 21.28 -6.59
N TRP A 168 -8.60 20.03 -7.02
CA TRP A 168 -8.41 18.88 -6.16
C TRP A 168 -6.97 19.00 -5.68
N MET A 169 -6.72 19.98 -4.80
CA MET A 169 -5.53 20.00 -3.96
C MET A 169 -5.57 18.65 -3.27
N LEU A 170 -4.43 17.94 -3.29
CA LEU A 170 -4.19 16.82 -2.41
C LEU A 170 -4.87 17.14 -1.08
N PRO A 171 -5.90 16.38 -0.72
CA PRO A 171 -6.82 16.88 0.26
C PRO A 171 -6.08 17.27 1.54
N PRO A 172 -6.41 18.40 2.18
CA PRO A 172 -5.62 18.92 3.31
C PRO A 172 -5.37 17.88 4.41
N TRP A 173 -6.27 16.90 4.55
CA TRP A 173 -6.12 15.79 5.47
C TRP A 173 -4.90 14.91 5.20
N LEU A 174 -4.45 14.75 3.96
CA LEU A 174 -3.29 13.90 3.63
C LEU A 174 -2.00 14.51 4.20
N TRP A 175 -1.87 15.84 4.16
CA TRP A 175 -0.80 16.55 4.84
C TRP A 175 -0.89 16.41 6.36
N PHE A 176 -2.09 16.50 6.92
CA PHE A 176 -2.31 16.26 8.35
C PHE A 176 -1.89 14.84 8.75
N TYR A 177 -2.30 13.82 7.99
CA TYR A 177 -1.89 12.43 8.20
C TYR A 177 -0.38 12.25 8.12
N LEU A 178 0.27 12.85 7.12
CA LEU A 178 1.72 12.79 6.98
C LEU A 178 2.42 13.42 8.19
N ILE A 179 2.00 14.61 8.60
CA ILE A 179 2.55 15.32 9.77
C ILE A 179 2.31 14.52 11.05
N ALA A 180 1.09 14.06 11.28
CA ALA A 180 0.74 13.25 12.46
C ALA A 180 1.54 11.95 12.50
N TYR A 181 1.69 11.26 11.37
CA TYR A 181 2.50 10.05 11.28
C TYR A 181 3.99 10.35 11.54
N LEU A 182 4.53 11.46 11.02
CA LEU A 182 5.92 11.85 11.25
C LEU A 182 6.19 12.26 12.71
N LEU A 183 5.27 12.99 13.33
CA LEU A 183 5.45 13.52 14.69
C LEU A 183 5.11 12.49 15.77
N VAL A 184 4.18 11.58 15.52
CA VAL A 184 3.69 10.61 16.51
C VAL A 184 4.10 9.19 16.14
N GLY A 185 3.80 8.78 14.90
CA GLY A 185 4.05 7.42 14.42
C GLY A 185 5.52 7.05 14.37
N VAL A 186 6.38 7.92 13.81
CA VAL A 186 7.82 7.64 13.69
C VAL A 186 8.51 7.53 15.05
N PRO A 187 8.35 8.47 16.01
CA PRO A 187 8.94 8.31 17.34
C PRO A 187 8.45 7.07 18.08
N TRP A 188 7.14 6.76 17.96
CA TRP A 188 6.58 5.56 18.56
C TRP A 188 7.19 4.28 17.98
N LEU A 189 7.30 4.19 16.65
CA LEU A 189 7.87 3.03 15.96
C LEU A 189 9.36 2.87 16.24
N ILE A 190 10.12 3.97 16.34
CA ILE A 190 11.52 3.94 16.77
C ILE A 190 11.62 3.45 18.21
N GLY A 191 10.76 3.94 19.12
CA GLY A 191 10.73 3.51 20.51
C GLY A 191 10.35 2.03 20.68
N ASP A 192 9.43 1.53 19.85
CA ASP A 192 9.09 0.11 19.86
C ASP A 192 10.23 -0.75 19.34
N TRP A 193 10.85 -0.34 18.23
CA TRP A 193 11.99 -1.03 17.67
C TRP A 193 13.19 -1.05 18.62
N THR A 194 13.50 0.04 19.32
CA THR A 194 14.62 0.06 20.29
C THR A 194 14.38 -0.90 21.45
N ARG A 195 13.13 -1.02 21.92
CA ARG A 195 12.75 -2.03 22.92
C ARG A 195 12.97 -3.45 22.40
N GLN A 196 12.41 -3.78 21.23
CA GLN A 196 12.58 -5.09 20.60
C GLN A 196 14.06 -5.43 20.35
N ALA A 197 14.84 -4.47 19.83
CA ALA A 197 16.27 -4.64 19.59
C ALA A 197 17.03 -4.92 20.90
N THR A 198 16.65 -4.25 21.99
CA THR A 198 17.20 -4.52 23.32
C THR A 198 16.84 -5.93 23.78
N ASP A 199 15.57 -6.34 23.69
CA ASP A 199 15.13 -7.68 24.06
C ASP A 199 15.88 -8.77 23.29
N TYR A 200 16.02 -8.61 21.96
CA TYR A 200 16.78 -9.53 21.13
C TYR A 200 18.27 -9.54 21.48
N TRP A 201 18.86 -8.37 21.75
CA TRP A 201 20.23 -8.29 22.21
C TRP A 201 20.43 -9.06 23.52
N THR A 202 19.55 -8.86 24.50
CA THR A 202 19.58 -9.60 25.78
C THR A 202 19.43 -11.11 25.57
N LEU A 203 18.57 -11.52 24.64
CA LEU A 203 18.42 -12.93 24.26
C LEU A 203 19.70 -13.49 23.64
N ILE A 204 20.38 -12.71 22.78
CA ILE A 204 21.63 -13.12 22.13
C ILE A 204 22.78 -13.24 23.14
N THR A 205 22.88 -12.32 24.11
CA THR A 205 23.98 -12.28 25.07
C THR A 205 23.81 -13.27 26.22
N ASN A 206 22.57 -13.47 26.69
CA ASN A 206 22.31 -14.27 27.89
C ASN A 206 21.93 -15.72 27.58
N SER A 207 21.61 -16.04 26.33
CA SER A 207 21.32 -17.43 25.95
C SER A 207 22.61 -18.22 25.75
N PRO A 208 22.69 -19.45 26.28
CA PRO A 208 23.78 -20.35 25.92
C PRO A 208 23.81 -20.59 24.40
N LEU A 209 25.00 -20.89 23.87
CA LEU A 209 25.19 -21.26 22.46
C LEU A 209 24.19 -22.36 22.07
N GLY A 210 23.35 -22.10 21.07
CA GLY A 210 22.28 -23.01 20.68
C GLY A 210 21.11 -22.31 19.99
N VAL A 211 19.94 -22.95 20.06
CA VAL A 211 18.75 -22.53 19.30
C VAL A 211 18.25 -21.14 19.73
N ALA A 212 18.28 -20.83 21.02
CA ALA A 212 17.81 -19.54 21.54
C ALA A 212 18.67 -18.35 21.04
N ARG A 213 20.00 -18.49 21.07
CA ARG A 213 20.91 -17.46 20.52
C ARG A 213 20.75 -17.30 19.00
N THR A 214 20.61 -18.40 18.28
CA THR A 214 20.40 -18.37 16.82
C THR A 214 19.06 -17.71 16.46
N ALA A 215 18.00 -18.04 17.19
CA ALA A 215 16.69 -17.40 17.04
C ALA A 215 16.77 -15.89 17.35
N GLY A 216 17.49 -15.50 18.40
CA GLY A 216 17.73 -14.08 18.72
C GLY A 216 18.44 -13.33 17.60
N ILE A 217 19.47 -13.92 16.97
CA ILE A 217 20.16 -13.31 15.82
C ILE A 217 19.20 -13.17 14.63
N VAL A 218 18.44 -14.21 14.30
CA VAL A 218 17.49 -14.20 13.18
C VAL A 218 16.40 -13.17 13.39
N LEU A 219 15.83 -13.09 14.60
CA LEU A 219 14.82 -12.10 14.97
C LEU A 219 15.41 -10.68 14.95
N GLY A 220 16.64 -10.50 15.43
CA GLY A 220 17.34 -9.21 15.37
C GLY A 220 17.60 -8.74 13.95
N VAL A 221 17.98 -9.63 13.03
CA VAL A 221 18.13 -9.28 11.61
C VAL A 221 16.78 -8.97 10.97
N ALA A 222 15.76 -9.80 11.25
CA ALA A 222 14.41 -9.59 10.72
C ALA A 222 13.79 -8.28 11.23
N SER A 223 14.10 -7.85 12.46
CA SER A 223 13.58 -6.58 13.01
C SER A 223 14.15 -5.35 12.31
N ILE A 224 15.34 -5.44 11.68
CA ILE A 224 15.87 -4.36 10.84
C ILE A 224 14.92 -4.10 9.65
N ALA A 225 14.29 -5.14 9.10
CA ALA A 225 13.30 -4.97 8.03
C ALA A 225 12.08 -4.16 8.49
N GLN A 226 11.76 -4.15 9.79
CA GLN A 226 10.65 -3.35 10.34
C GLN A 226 10.96 -1.84 10.39
N LEU A 227 12.24 -1.45 10.43
CA LEU A 227 12.63 -0.04 10.31
C LEU A 227 12.50 0.47 8.88
N PHE A 228 12.40 -0.43 7.91
CA PHE A 228 12.44 -0.04 6.51
C PHE A 228 11.32 0.95 6.14
N PRO A 229 10.03 0.76 6.50
CA PRO A 229 8.98 1.77 6.29
C PRO A 229 9.30 3.17 6.88
N VAL A 230 10.01 3.23 8.01
CA VAL A 230 10.45 4.50 8.61
C VAL A 230 11.55 5.14 7.76
N LEU A 231 12.58 4.37 7.42
CA LEU A 231 13.67 4.84 6.56
C LEU A 231 13.15 5.29 5.19
N ILE A 232 12.17 4.56 4.67
CA ILE A 232 11.38 4.88 3.48
C ILE A 232 10.78 6.28 3.61
N LEU A 233 10.03 6.50 4.68
CA LEU A 233 9.29 7.72 4.86
C LEU A 233 10.23 8.89 5.10
N CYS A 234 11.24 8.71 5.94
CA CYS A 234 12.29 9.70 6.17
C CYS A 234 13.02 10.05 4.87
N GLY A 235 13.35 9.05 4.05
CA GLY A 235 13.96 9.26 2.73
C GLY A 235 13.04 10.02 1.78
N ALA A 236 11.74 9.69 1.76
CA ALA A 236 10.74 10.41 0.98
C ALA A 236 10.62 11.87 1.44
N VAL A 237 10.51 12.13 2.74
CA VAL A 237 10.48 13.50 3.30
C VAL A 237 11.77 14.25 2.98
N ALA A 238 12.94 13.67 3.24
CA ALA A 238 14.22 14.29 2.95
C ALA A 238 14.36 14.65 1.45
N SER A 239 13.85 13.80 0.57
CA SER A 239 13.84 14.08 -0.86
C SER A 239 12.86 15.19 -1.26
N LEU A 240 11.73 15.32 -0.56
CA LEU A 240 10.78 16.43 -0.75
C LEU A 240 11.44 17.75 -0.34
N LEU A 241 12.29 17.73 0.70
CA LEU A 241 13.06 18.88 1.18
C LEU A 241 14.20 19.30 0.24
N LEU A 242 14.59 18.46 -0.72
CA LEU A 242 15.73 18.70 -1.62
C LEU A 242 15.33 18.64 -3.11
N PRO A 243 14.39 19.49 -3.57
CA PRO A 243 13.90 19.46 -4.96
C PRO A 243 15.01 19.71 -5.99
N GLY A 244 16.01 20.55 -5.66
CA GLY A 244 17.13 20.83 -6.57
C GLY A 244 18.00 19.60 -6.87
N PHE A 245 18.32 18.81 -5.85
CA PHE A 245 19.08 17.57 -6.03
C PHE A 245 18.30 16.55 -6.87
N ARG A 246 16.98 16.45 -6.65
CA ARG A 246 16.11 15.61 -7.45
C ARG A 246 16.10 16.03 -8.91
N GLY A 247 15.92 17.33 -9.18
CA GLY A 247 15.97 17.87 -10.53
C GLY A 247 17.28 17.54 -11.25
N GLN A 248 18.41 17.77 -10.59
CA GLN A 248 19.73 17.46 -11.16
C GLN A 248 19.91 15.96 -11.43
N ARG A 249 19.43 15.10 -10.53
CA ARG A 249 19.48 13.64 -10.72
C ARG A 249 18.61 13.19 -11.90
N VAL A 250 17.41 13.75 -12.05
CA VAL A 250 16.52 13.50 -13.18
C VAL A 250 17.20 13.90 -14.49
N GLU A 251 17.80 15.09 -14.52
CA GLU A 251 18.48 15.61 -15.70
C GLU A 251 19.66 14.74 -16.13
N ARG A 252 20.50 14.32 -15.16
CA ARG A 252 21.60 13.40 -15.44
C ARG A 252 21.11 12.04 -15.91
N ARG A 253 20.10 11.47 -15.25
CA ARG A 253 19.60 10.12 -15.57
C ARG A 253 18.95 10.03 -16.95
N HIS A 254 18.28 11.08 -17.38
CA HIS A 254 17.56 11.12 -18.66
C HIS A 254 18.32 11.89 -19.74
N GLY A 255 19.51 12.40 -19.46
CA GLY A 255 20.30 13.19 -20.40
C GLY A 255 19.56 14.46 -20.86
N LEU A 256 18.77 15.08 -19.96
CA LEU A 256 17.94 16.23 -20.30
C LEU A 256 18.81 17.48 -20.50
N ARG A 257 18.68 18.13 -21.65
CA ARG A 257 19.48 19.30 -22.05
C ARG A 257 18.58 20.39 -22.62
N VAL A 258 19.13 21.60 -22.72
CA VAL A 258 18.54 22.63 -23.59
C VAL A 258 18.76 22.17 -25.03
N SER A 259 17.77 22.34 -25.89
CA SER A 259 17.85 21.98 -27.30
C SER A 259 17.51 23.19 -28.14
N ASP A 260 18.28 23.41 -29.19
CA ASP A 260 18.08 24.47 -30.19
C ASP A 260 17.15 24.01 -31.32
N ASN A 261 16.46 22.88 -31.16
CA ASN A 261 15.50 22.38 -32.14
C ASN A 261 14.28 23.32 -32.21
N PRO A 262 13.89 23.79 -33.41
CA PRO A 262 12.76 24.72 -33.55
C PRO A 262 11.44 24.16 -33.03
N VAL A 263 11.23 22.83 -33.09
CA VAL A 263 10.05 22.18 -32.49
C VAL A 263 10.02 22.38 -30.97
N ILE A 264 11.17 22.22 -30.31
CA ILE A 264 11.28 22.39 -28.87
C ILE A 264 11.08 23.86 -28.48
N GLU A 265 11.50 24.79 -29.34
CA GLU A 265 11.24 26.21 -29.15
C GLU A 265 9.74 26.54 -29.27
N GLU A 266 9.04 25.99 -30.26
CA GLU A 266 7.58 26.12 -30.42
C GLU A 266 6.83 25.57 -29.20
N ILE A 267 7.19 24.38 -28.74
CA ILE A 267 6.65 23.75 -27.52
C ILE A 267 6.97 24.62 -26.29
N GLY A 268 8.19 25.14 -26.21
CA GLY A 268 8.62 26.08 -25.16
C GLY A 268 7.80 27.36 -25.14
N ALA A 269 7.49 27.92 -26.31
CA ALA A 269 6.65 29.10 -26.42
C ALA A 269 5.21 28.81 -25.99
N PHE A 270 4.65 27.65 -26.33
CA PHE A 270 3.34 27.22 -25.84
C PHE A 270 3.32 27.10 -24.30
N VAL A 271 4.27 26.38 -23.71
CA VAL A 271 4.35 26.20 -22.26
C VAL A 271 4.53 27.54 -21.55
N ARG A 272 5.41 28.43 -22.03
CA ARG A 272 5.61 29.76 -21.43
C ARG A 272 4.35 30.63 -21.44
N ARG A 273 3.48 30.52 -22.46
CA ARG A 273 2.19 31.22 -22.49
C ARG A 273 1.23 30.72 -21.43
N GLN A 274 1.25 29.41 -21.14
CA GLN A 274 0.39 28.79 -20.14
C GLN A 274 0.94 28.94 -18.70
N ASP A 275 2.26 28.93 -18.56
CA ASP A 275 2.97 29.01 -17.30
C ASP A 275 4.43 29.48 -17.50
N PRO A 276 4.74 30.77 -17.25
CA PRO A 276 6.07 31.32 -17.51
C PRO A 276 7.15 30.81 -16.55
N SER A 277 6.76 30.11 -15.48
CA SER A 277 7.70 29.59 -14.48
C SER A 277 8.21 28.18 -14.78
N ILE A 278 7.73 27.57 -15.87
CA ILE A 278 8.14 26.23 -16.31
C ILE A 278 9.18 26.36 -17.43
N GLU A 279 10.34 25.72 -17.24
CA GLU A 279 11.33 25.57 -18.30
C GLU A 279 11.19 24.19 -18.98
N ILE A 280 11.57 24.11 -20.26
CA ILE A 280 11.61 22.83 -20.99
C ILE A 280 13.02 22.30 -21.06
N ARG A 281 13.17 20.98 -20.91
CA ARG A 281 14.40 20.25 -21.22
C ARG A 281 14.08 19.08 -22.14
N PHE A 282 14.93 18.85 -23.12
CA PHE A 282 14.75 17.82 -24.13
C PHE A 282 15.63 16.59 -23.86
N SER A 283 15.11 15.41 -24.18
CA SER A 283 15.85 14.14 -24.24
C SER A 283 15.41 13.33 -25.46
N GLU A 284 16.35 12.65 -26.10
CA GLU A 284 16.09 11.76 -27.24
C GLU A 284 15.42 10.43 -26.86
N SER A 285 15.24 10.16 -25.56
CA SER A 285 14.60 8.93 -25.08
C SER A 285 13.18 8.77 -25.65
N THR A 286 12.82 7.55 -26.05
CA THR A 286 11.50 7.20 -26.62
C THR A 286 10.50 6.65 -25.60
N ARG A 287 10.86 6.59 -24.31
CA ARG A 287 10.09 5.85 -23.28
C ARG A 287 8.76 6.50 -22.87
N MET A 288 8.61 7.80 -23.05
CA MET A 288 7.42 8.58 -22.67
C MET A 288 7.40 9.88 -23.47
N PRO A 289 6.26 10.59 -23.59
CA PRO A 289 6.18 11.81 -24.41
C PRO A 289 6.64 13.07 -23.65
N ALA A 290 6.07 13.33 -22.49
CA ALA A 290 6.38 14.48 -21.65
C ALA A 290 6.25 14.08 -20.19
N ARG A 291 7.00 14.74 -19.29
CA ARG A 291 6.75 14.62 -17.86
C ARG A 291 7.32 15.79 -17.05
N VAL A 292 6.53 16.33 -16.13
CA VAL A 292 6.98 17.39 -15.21
C VAL A 292 7.85 16.86 -14.06
N TYR A 293 8.84 17.64 -13.63
CA TYR A 293 9.68 17.35 -12.47
C TYR A 293 10.10 18.63 -11.71
N PRO A 294 10.30 18.55 -10.39
CA PRO A 294 10.70 19.70 -9.58
C PRO A 294 12.19 20.00 -9.75
N VAL A 295 12.55 21.28 -9.85
CA VAL A 295 13.95 21.76 -9.77
C VAL A 295 14.17 22.74 -8.62
N GLY A 296 13.09 23.23 -8.02
CA GLY A 296 13.08 24.03 -6.81
C GLY A 296 11.69 23.99 -6.17
N TRP A 297 11.51 24.73 -5.10
CA TRP A 297 10.22 24.79 -4.40
C TRP A 297 9.11 25.45 -5.22
N ASN A 298 9.47 26.46 -6.01
CA ASN A 298 8.53 27.22 -6.85
C ASN A 298 8.82 27.06 -8.35
N LYS A 299 9.82 26.23 -8.71
CA LYS A 299 10.30 26.07 -10.08
C LYS A 299 10.16 24.61 -10.50
N ALA A 300 9.49 24.40 -11.63
CA ALA A 300 9.34 23.10 -12.26
C ALA A 300 9.93 23.13 -13.67
N ARG A 301 10.29 21.95 -14.18
CA ARG A 301 10.67 21.77 -15.57
C ARG A 301 9.84 20.66 -16.19
N ILE A 302 9.57 20.76 -17.48
CA ILE A 302 8.97 19.67 -18.25
C ILE A 302 10.09 19.00 -19.06
N ALA A 303 10.27 17.70 -18.82
CA ALA A 303 11.07 16.84 -19.67
C ALA A 303 10.24 16.51 -20.91
N VAL A 304 10.64 17.05 -22.07
CA VAL A 304 10.07 16.72 -23.38
C VAL A 304 10.95 15.66 -24.03
N PHE A 305 10.31 14.63 -24.54
CA PHE A 305 10.98 13.48 -25.15
C PHE A 305 10.65 13.39 -26.64
N LEU A 306 11.43 12.60 -27.38
CA LEU A 306 11.27 12.44 -28.83
C LEU A 306 9.82 12.14 -29.27
N PRO A 307 9.05 11.25 -28.61
CA PRO A 307 7.68 10.95 -29.04
C PRO A 307 6.75 12.17 -29.03
N LEU A 308 6.93 13.13 -28.11
CA LEU A 308 6.12 14.34 -28.09
C LEU A 308 6.47 15.29 -29.24
N THR A 309 7.73 15.32 -29.68
CA THR A 309 8.11 16.14 -30.85
C THR A 309 7.51 15.60 -32.14
N VAL A 310 7.43 14.27 -32.27
CA VAL A 310 6.74 13.60 -33.38
C VAL A 310 5.24 13.88 -33.31
N LEU A 311 4.64 13.72 -32.11
CA LEU A 311 3.23 14.03 -31.90
C LEU A 311 2.91 15.48 -32.21
N TRP A 312 3.74 16.44 -31.78
CA TRP A 312 3.55 17.87 -32.04
C TRP A 312 3.48 18.20 -33.53
N ARG A 313 4.26 17.51 -34.36
CA ARG A 313 4.26 17.70 -35.82
C ARG A 313 3.09 16.98 -36.51
N ALA A 314 2.66 15.83 -36.00
CA ALA A 314 1.59 15.03 -36.59
C ALA A 314 0.19 15.49 -36.16
N ASP A 315 0.02 15.75 -34.87
CA ASP A 315 -1.22 16.15 -34.21
C ASP A 315 -0.91 17.11 -33.06
N ARG A 316 -0.96 18.40 -33.39
CA ARG A 316 -0.63 19.47 -32.45
C ARG A 316 -1.61 19.53 -31.27
N GLU A 317 -2.90 19.29 -31.50
CA GLU A 317 -3.91 19.38 -30.45
C GLU A 317 -3.71 18.29 -29.39
N ALA A 318 -3.42 17.06 -29.82
CA ALA A 318 -3.09 15.97 -28.91
C ALA A 318 -1.80 16.26 -28.10
N ALA A 319 -0.77 16.83 -28.73
CA ALA A 319 0.46 17.20 -28.05
C ALA A 319 0.23 18.34 -27.04
N GLU A 320 -0.57 19.35 -27.38
CA GLU A 320 -0.98 20.42 -26.47
C GLU A 320 -1.77 19.87 -25.28
N ALA A 321 -2.68 18.92 -25.49
CA ALA A 321 -3.40 18.25 -24.41
C ALA A 321 -2.47 17.52 -23.43
N VAL A 322 -1.44 16.83 -23.94
CA VAL A 322 -0.41 16.20 -23.09
C VAL A 322 0.35 17.25 -22.28
N LEU A 323 0.75 18.36 -22.89
CA LEU A 323 1.45 19.44 -22.18
C LEU A 323 0.57 20.12 -21.13
N LEU A 324 -0.71 20.36 -21.43
CA LEU A 324 -1.66 20.92 -20.48
C LEU A 324 -1.89 19.98 -19.29
N HIS A 325 -1.90 18.66 -19.53
CA HIS A 325 -1.92 17.66 -18.46
C HIS A 325 -0.68 17.76 -17.56
N GLU A 326 0.52 17.89 -18.14
CA GLU A 326 1.76 18.07 -17.35
C GLU A 326 1.80 19.40 -16.60
N ILE A 327 1.26 20.48 -17.16
CA ILE A 327 1.12 21.78 -16.49
C ILE A 327 0.12 21.68 -15.33
N ALA A 328 -0.96 20.88 -15.47
CA ALA A 328 -1.91 20.64 -14.40
C ALA A 328 -1.23 19.98 -13.19
N HIS A 329 -0.37 18.98 -13.40
CA HIS A 329 0.46 18.36 -12.35
C HIS A 329 1.38 19.36 -11.64
N ARG A 330 1.88 20.37 -12.37
CA ARG A 330 2.63 21.48 -11.75
C ARG A 330 1.73 22.30 -10.84
N ARG A 331 0.58 22.76 -11.35
CA ARG A 331 -0.35 23.65 -10.63
C ARG A 331 -0.91 22.98 -9.38
N GLN A 332 -1.07 21.66 -9.41
CA GLN A 332 -1.51 20.85 -8.28
C GLN A 332 -0.39 20.52 -7.28
N LEU A 333 0.87 20.84 -7.62
CA LEU A 333 2.07 20.49 -6.85
C LEU A 333 2.35 18.98 -6.75
N ASP A 334 1.57 18.14 -7.44
CA ASP A 334 1.70 16.68 -7.44
C ASP A 334 3.04 16.20 -8.01
N HIS A 335 3.69 17.03 -8.85
CA HIS A 335 5.03 16.77 -9.36
C HIS A 335 6.09 16.59 -8.24
N HIS A 336 5.88 17.11 -7.03
CA HIS A 336 6.76 16.83 -5.90
C HIS A 336 6.65 15.38 -5.41
N VAL A 337 5.46 14.78 -5.47
CA VAL A 337 5.19 13.43 -4.96
C VAL A 337 5.30 12.38 -6.07
N VAL A 338 4.69 12.63 -7.23
CA VAL A 338 4.47 11.64 -8.31
C VAL A 338 5.36 11.91 -9.55
N GLY A 339 6.25 12.90 -9.48
CA GLY A 339 7.11 13.31 -10.60
C GLY A 339 8.18 12.29 -11.03
N LEU A 340 8.91 12.64 -12.09
CA LEU A 340 10.09 11.92 -12.55
C LEU A 340 11.11 11.78 -11.40
N ALA A 341 11.62 10.56 -11.19
CA ALA A 341 12.41 10.17 -10.02
C ALA A 341 11.70 10.40 -8.67
N SER A 342 10.39 10.13 -8.61
CA SER A 342 9.72 9.99 -7.33
C SER A 342 10.47 8.94 -6.47
N PRO A 343 10.90 9.32 -5.26
CA PRO A 343 11.52 8.39 -4.32
C PRO A 343 10.57 7.25 -4.04
N PHE A 344 9.27 7.55 -3.91
CA PHE A 344 8.22 6.57 -3.69
C PHE A 344 8.26 5.44 -4.73
N THR A 345 8.35 5.76 -6.03
CA THR A 345 8.42 4.74 -7.09
C THR A 345 9.69 3.89 -7.00
N TRP A 346 10.85 4.52 -6.78
CA TRP A 346 12.11 3.78 -6.61
C TRP A 346 12.03 2.84 -5.40
N LEU A 347 11.36 3.30 -4.36
CA LEU A 347 11.28 2.66 -3.07
C LEU A 347 10.31 1.48 -3.04
N VAL A 348 9.11 1.63 -3.63
CA VAL A 348 8.19 0.50 -3.86
C VAL A 348 8.89 -0.58 -4.67
N ARG A 349 9.71 -0.20 -5.66
CA ARG A 349 10.49 -1.14 -6.46
C ARG A 349 11.62 -1.82 -5.66
N ALA A 350 12.28 -1.09 -4.76
CA ALA A 350 13.34 -1.62 -3.90
C ALA A 350 12.79 -2.46 -2.73
N TRP A 351 11.55 -2.21 -2.31
CA TRP A 351 10.94 -2.84 -1.14
C TRP A 351 10.82 -4.35 -1.27
N GLY A 352 10.31 -4.86 -2.38
CA GLY A 352 10.15 -6.31 -2.60
C GLY A 352 11.47 -7.08 -2.39
N PRO A 353 12.55 -6.72 -3.11
CA PRO A 353 13.86 -7.34 -2.92
C PRO A 353 14.39 -7.21 -1.49
N VAL A 354 14.30 -6.03 -0.87
CA VAL A 354 14.80 -5.83 0.51
C VAL A 354 14.02 -6.67 1.51
N PHE A 355 12.69 -6.72 1.38
CA PHE A 355 11.84 -7.52 2.25
C PHE A 355 12.15 -9.02 2.12
N VAL A 356 12.36 -9.51 0.90
CA VAL A 356 12.75 -10.90 0.66
C VAL A 356 14.13 -11.20 1.26
N LEU A 357 15.13 -10.35 1.01
CA LEU A 357 16.51 -10.59 1.43
C LEU A 357 16.74 -10.40 2.93
N VAL A 358 16.10 -9.41 3.56
CA VAL A 358 16.33 -9.05 4.96
C VAL A 358 15.25 -9.63 5.88
N GLY A 359 14.02 -9.76 5.39
CA GLY A 359 12.90 -10.32 6.16
C GLY A 359 12.78 -11.84 6.00
N LEU A 360 12.51 -12.31 4.78
CA LEU A 360 12.14 -13.72 4.55
C LEU A 360 13.34 -14.68 4.52
N LEU A 361 14.45 -14.26 3.92
CA LEU A 361 15.62 -15.14 3.74
C LEU A 361 16.21 -15.63 5.08
N PRO A 362 16.44 -14.78 6.10
CA PRO A 362 16.99 -15.25 7.38
C PRO A 362 16.06 -16.24 8.09
N ILE A 363 14.74 -16.02 8.02
CA ILE A 363 13.73 -16.90 8.59
C ILE A 363 13.74 -18.25 7.86
N THR A 364 13.77 -18.22 6.53
CA THR A 364 13.77 -19.44 5.71
C THR A 364 15.04 -20.27 5.96
N LEU A 365 16.21 -19.62 5.99
CA LEU A 365 17.47 -20.26 6.32
C LEU A 365 17.45 -20.87 7.73
N TYR A 366 16.89 -20.17 8.70
CA TYR A 366 16.73 -20.68 10.06
C TYR A 366 15.83 -21.92 10.12
N VAL A 367 14.69 -21.92 9.42
CA VAL A 367 13.76 -23.06 9.38
C VAL A 367 14.41 -24.26 8.69
N VAL A 368 15.06 -24.06 7.54
CA VAL A 368 15.68 -25.13 6.75
C VAL A 368 16.90 -25.72 7.46
N LEU A 369 17.78 -24.89 8.02
CA LEU A 369 19.03 -25.34 8.65
C LEU A 369 18.86 -25.75 10.12
N GLY A 370 17.93 -25.10 10.84
CA GLY A 370 17.70 -25.29 12.28
C GLY A 370 16.59 -26.28 12.62
N GLY A 371 15.56 -26.43 11.76
CA GLY A 371 14.41 -27.30 12.01
C GLY A 371 14.71 -28.80 11.85
N ALA A 372 15.61 -29.16 10.94
CA ALA A 372 15.88 -30.57 10.60
C ALA A 372 16.58 -31.38 11.71
N ARG A 373 17.24 -30.73 12.68
CA ARG A 373 18.01 -31.43 13.73
C ARG A 373 17.23 -31.87 14.96
N ARG A 374 15.93 -31.54 15.08
CA ARG A 374 15.09 -31.96 16.23
C ARG A 374 14.30 -33.25 16.00
N GLY A 375 14.42 -33.88 14.83
CA GLY A 375 13.85 -35.19 14.55
C GLY A 375 14.65 -36.37 15.12
N ALA A 376 15.66 -36.14 15.99
CA ALA A 376 16.26 -37.25 16.72
C ALA A 376 15.15 -37.86 17.59
N PRO A 377 14.69 -39.09 17.30
CA PRO A 377 13.63 -39.71 18.07
C PRO A 377 14.07 -39.67 19.52
N LEU A 378 13.24 -39.10 20.40
CA LEU A 378 13.39 -39.22 21.83
C LEU A 378 13.62 -40.69 22.11
N ARG A 379 14.88 -41.08 22.31
CA ARG A 379 15.25 -42.45 22.58
C ARG A 379 14.43 -42.78 23.82
N PRO A 380 13.45 -43.71 23.75
CA PRO A 380 12.57 -43.97 24.87
C PRO A 380 13.48 -44.29 26.05
N HIS A 381 13.54 -43.36 27.00
CA HIS A 381 14.38 -43.52 28.17
C HIS A 381 13.89 -44.79 28.84
N GLY A 382 14.78 -45.78 28.90
CA GLY A 382 14.45 -47.18 29.17
C GLY A 382 13.34 -47.34 30.19
N ALA A 383 12.17 -47.77 29.71
CA ALA A 383 11.36 -48.66 30.49
C ALA A 383 12.23 -49.89 30.78
N GLY A 384 12.61 -50.07 32.05
CA GLY A 384 13.23 -51.30 32.52
C GLY A 384 14.69 -51.18 32.94
N ARG A 385 14.92 -50.62 34.12
CA ARG A 385 15.83 -51.29 35.06
C ARG A 385 15.20 -51.24 36.44
N GLY A 386 14.52 -52.33 36.77
CA GLY A 386 13.92 -52.55 38.07
C GLY A 386 14.96 -52.31 39.16
N MET A 387 14.70 -51.30 39.97
CA MET A 387 15.46 -51.03 41.18
C MET A 387 14.96 -52.04 42.22
N ALA A 388 15.75 -53.10 42.41
CA ALA A 388 15.65 -53.94 43.59
C ALA A 388 15.72 -53.05 44.83
N ARG A 389 14.68 -53.13 45.66
CA ARG A 389 14.62 -52.52 46.99
C ARG A 389 15.79 -53.08 47.81
N ASP A 390 16.71 -52.23 48.20
CA ASP A 390 17.64 -52.51 49.30
C ASP A 390 17.00 -51.98 50.61
N PRO A 391 16.54 -52.85 51.52
CA PRO A 391 15.73 -52.44 52.66
C PRO A 391 16.61 -52.23 53.90
N ARG A 392 17.67 -51.43 53.86
CA ARG A 392 18.44 -51.09 55.06
C ARG A 392 19.02 -49.69 55.03
N ARG A 393 18.18 -48.68 55.30
CA ARG A 393 18.68 -47.41 55.86
C ARG A 393 17.74 -46.88 56.95
N PRO A 394 18.14 -46.94 58.23
CA PRO A 394 17.35 -46.40 59.32
C PRO A 394 17.36 -44.86 59.33
N ALA A 395 16.21 -44.33 59.74
CA ALA A 395 15.90 -42.93 59.90
C ALA A 395 16.95 -42.18 60.74
N ARG A 396 17.50 -41.11 60.17
CA ARG A 396 18.22 -40.10 60.95
C ARG A 396 17.30 -38.91 61.18
N ALA A 397 16.76 -38.87 62.39
CA ALA A 397 16.03 -37.75 62.94
C ALA A 397 16.99 -36.59 63.23
N GLY A 398 16.49 -35.36 63.04
CA GLY A 398 16.75 -34.27 63.96
C GLY A 398 17.55 -33.07 63.45
N VAL A 399 17.04 -31.91 63.89
CA VAL A 399 17.73 -30.62 64.07
C VAL A 399 17.84 -29.79 62.78
N GLY A 400 17.25 -28.60 62.61
CA GLY A 400 16.59 -27.64 63.49
C GLY A 400 16.54 -26.30 62.71
N PRO A 401 15.61 -25.37 63.00
CA PRO A 401 15.42 -24.15 62.21
C PRO A 401 16.49 -23.10 62.55
N ARG A 402 17.05 -22.42 61.53
CA ARG A 402 17.86 -21.21 61.72
C ARG A 402 17.20 -20.02 61.00
N PRO A 403 16.78 -18.97 61.73
CA PRO A 403 16.20 -17.78 61.13
C PRO A 403 17.25 -16.71 60.77
N ALA A 404 16.87 -15.89 59.80
CA ALA A 404 17.19 -14.47 59.56
C ALA A 404 18.66 -14.00 59.47
N ARG A 405 18.98 -13.39 58.32
CA ARG A 405 19.76 -12.14 58.30
C ARG A 405 19.29 -11.22 57.18
N ILE A 406 18.60 -10.17 57.58
CA ILE A 406 18.35 -8.96 56.81
C ILE A 406 19.65 -8.14 56.86
N HIS A 407 20.19 -7.76 55.72
CA HIS A 407 21.11 -6.62 55.62
C HIS A 407 20.56 -5.64 54.60
N ALA A 408 20.04 -4.53 55.11
CA ALA A 408 19.93 -3.28 54.38
C ALA A 408 21.33 -2.62 54.39
N HIS A 409 21.78 -2.11 53.25
CA HIS A 409 22.79 -1.07 53.22
C HIS A 409 22.40 0.02 52.22
N ARG A 410 22.68 1.24 52.68
CA ARG A 410 22.41 2.56 52.11
C ARG A 410 22.97 2.75 50.71
#